data_AF-A0A3L7PBD6-F1
#
_entry.id   AF-A0A3L7PBD6-F1
#
_cell.length_a   1.000
_cell.length_b   1.000
_cell.length_c   1.000
_cell.angle_alpha   90.00
_cell.angle_beta   90.00
_cell.angle_gamma   90.00
#
_symmetry.space_group_name_H-M   'P 1'
#
loop_
_entity.id
_entity.type
_entity.pdbx_description
1 polymer ?
#
loop_
_entity_poly.entity_id
_entity_poly.type
_entity_poly.pdbx_seq_one_letter_code
_entity_poly.pdbx_strand_id
1 'polypeptide(L)'
;MQSPKNIKVHKEQRLLELIWSDSDISRLLFRTVRQNCRCAVCVDEFSGKQLLDPETVPVDLGVLEISLCGNYALRVRWSDTHDSGLFTWNHLRSIADAAAAS
;
A
#
# COMPACT_ATOMS: atom_id res chain seq x y z
N MET A 1 5.34 8.76 14.51
CA MET A 1 4.62 7.93 13.51
C MET A 1 3.38 7.38 14.19
N GLN A 2 2.20 7.69 13.66
CA GLN A 2 0.95 7.11 14.17
C GLN A 2 0.71 5.79 13.43
N SER A 3 0.63 4.68 14.14
CA SER A 3 0.14 3.41 13.58
C SER A 3 -1.39 3.42 13.60
N PRO A 4 -2.04 2.69 12.67
CA PRO A 4 -3.48 2.53 12.71
C PRO A 4 -3.88 1.71 13.95
N LYS A 5 -5.00 2.05 14.58
CA LYS A 5 -5.63 1.26 15.65
C LYS A 5 -6.19 -0.05 15.12
N ASN A 6 -6.62 -0.09 13.86
CA ASN A 6 -7.18 -1.28 13.24
C ASN A 6 -6.89 -1.29 11.74
N ILE A 7 -6.70 -2.49 11.18
CA ILE A 7 -6.39 -2.74 9.78
C ILE A 7 -7.40 -3.77 9.30
N LYS A 8 -8.17 -3.43 8.26
CA LYS A 8 -9.12 -4.36 7.63
C LYS A 8 -8.78 -4.55 6.17
N VAL A 9 -8.92 -5.78 5.71
CA VAL A 9 -8.62 -6.20 4.33
C VAL A 9 -9.90 -6.71 3.70
N HIS A 10 -10.45 -5.94 2.78
CA HIS A 10 -11.68 -6.23 2.07
C HIS A 10 -11.33 -6.84 0.71
N LYS A 11 -11.15 -8.16 0.67
CA LYS A 11 -10.60 -8.87 -0.51
C LYS A 11 -11.49 -8.73 -1.75
N GLU A 12 -12.80 -8.85 -1.60
CA GLU A 12 -13.75 -8.74 -2.71
C GLU A 12 -13.76 -7.33 -3.32
N GLN A 13 -13.73 -6.31 -2.47
CA GLN A 13 -13.65 -4.90 -2.85
C GLN A 13 -12.24 -4.45 -3.25
N ARG A 14 -11.24 -5.33 -3.11
CA ARG A 14 -9.80 -5.04 -3.32
C ARG A 14 -9.35 -3.78 -2.57
N LEU A 15 -9.76 -3.67 -1.31
CA LEU A 15 -9.61 -2.46 -0.51
C LEU A 15 -8.89 -2.75 0.81
N LEU A 16 -7.89 -1.92 1.12
CA LEU A 16 -7.22 -1.82 2.40
C LEU A 16 -7.83 -0.65 3.19
N GLU A 17 -8.45 -0.94 4.34
CA GLU A 17 -8.98 0.07 5.26
C GLU A 17 -8.04 0.18 6.48
N LEU A 18 -7.54 1.40 6.73
CA LEU A 18 -6.68 1.75 7.85
C LEU A 18 -7.42 2.73 8.75
N ILE A 19 -7.66 2.35 10.00
CA ILE A 19 -8.37 3.17 10.98
C ILE A 19 -7.35 3.76 11.95
N TRP A 20 -7.10 5.06 11.85
CA TRP A 20 -6.14 5.79 12.70
C TRP A 20 -6.79 6.28 13.99
N SER A 21 -8.03 6.76 13.87
CA SER A 21 -8.92 7.13 14.97
C SER A 21 -10.37 7.03 14.50
N ASP A 22 -11.33 7.31 15.38
CA ASP A 22 -12.76 7.09 15.11
C ASP A 22 -13.28 7.94 13.93
N SER A 23 -12.66 9.10 13.69
CA SER A 23 -12.99 10.01 12.59
C SER A 23 -11.95 10.03 11.47
N ASP A 24 -10.94 9.16 11.53
CA ASP A 24 -9.79 9.21 10.63
C ASP A 24 -9.50 7.82 10.05
N ILE A 25 -9.96 7.62 8.82
CA ILE A 25 -9.97 6.35 8.12
C ILE A 25 -9.43 6.56 6.71
N SER A 26 -8.40 5.81 6.34
CA SER A 26 -7.90 5.74 4.97
C SER A 26 -8.42 4.47 4.28
N ARG A 27 -9.00 4.63 3.09
CA ARG A 27 -9.45 3.52 2.24
C ARG A 27 -8.67 3.54 0.95
N LEU A 28 -7.86 2.51 0.73
CA LEU A 28 -6.92 2.43 -0.38
C LEU A 28 -7.20 1.20 -1.22
N LEU A 29 -7.35 1.37 -2.54
CA LEU A 29 -7.42 0.23 -3.45
C LEU A 29 -6.07 -0.51 -3.45
N PHE A 30 -6.11 -1.84 -3.50
CA PHE A 30 -4.92 -2.69 -3.59
C PHE A 30 -3.99 -2.25 -4.72
N ARG A 31 -4.57 -1.99 -5.90
CA ARG A 31 -3.85 -1.50 -7.06
C ARG A 31 -3.13 -0.18 -6.78
N THR A 32 -3.80 0.78 -6.15
CA THR A 32 -3.21 2.07 -5.79
C THR A 32 -2.04 1.89 -4.83
N VAL A 33 -2.17 1.01 -3.82
CA VAL A 33 -1.06 0.70 -2.90
C VAL A 33 0.11 0.10 -3.67
N ARG A 34 -0.14 -0.91 -4.51
CA ARG A 34 0.90 -1.59 -5.31
C ARG A 34 1.60 -0.68 -6.31
N GLN A 35 0.88 0.23 -6.95
CA GLN A 35 1.42 1.24 -7.87
C GLN A 35 2.38 2.21 -7.18
N ASN A 36 2.19 2.42 -5.88
CA ASN A 36 3.04 3.26 -5.05
C ASN A 36 4.09 2.43 -4.29
N CYS A 37 4.42 1.20 -4.73
CA CYS A 37 5.48 0.41 -4.12
C CYS A 37 6.82 1.13 -4.20
N ARG A 38 7.57 1.15 -3.10
CA ARG A 38 8.89 1.79 -2.97
C ARG A 38 10.04 0.81 -2.69
N CYS A 39 9.87 -0.48 -3.04
CA CYS A 39 10.98 -1.43 -2.96
C CYS A 39 12.01 -1.15 -4.06
N ALA A 40 13.21 -1.71 -3.91
CA ALA A 40 14.33 -1.54 -4.85
C ALA A 40 14.03 -2.00 -6.29
N VAL A 41 13.00 -2.84 -6.49
CA VAL A 41 12.56 -3.25 -7.84
C VAL A 41 11.61 -2.22 -8.46
N CYS A 42 10.89 -1.45 -7.64
CA CYS A 42 9.87 -0.50 -8.09
C CYS A 42 10.38 0.95 -8.13
N VAL A 43 11.48 1.26 -7.43
CA VAL A 43 12.07 2.59 -7.34
C VAL A 43 13.57 2.48 -7.50
N ASP A 44 14.14 3.38 -8.29
CA ASP A 44 15.58 3.54 -8.42
C ASP A 44 16.17 4.10 -7.11
N GLU A 45 17.11 3.38 -6.49
CA GLU A 45 17.63 3.70 -5.16
C GLU A 45 18.40 5.04 -5.12
N PHE A 46 18.96 5.48 -6.25
CA PHE A 46 19.79 6.69 -6.32
C PHE A 46 18.97 7.94 -6.64
N SER A 47 18.06 7.84 -7.60
CA SER A 47 17.24 8.97 -8.05
C SER A 47 15.90 9.06 -7.33
N GLY A 48 15.44 7.98 -6.69
CA GLY A 48 14.10 7.89 -6.11
C GLY A 48 12.98 7.84 -7.15
N LYS A 49 13.31 7.70 -8.44
CA LYS A 49 12.34 7.66 -9.53
C LYS A 49 11.57 6.34 -9.50
N GLN A 50 10.26 6.42 -9.67
CA GLN A 50 9.41 5.24 -9.86
C GLN A 50 9.81 4.53 -11.17
N LEU A 51 10.26 3.28 -11.05
CA LEU A 51 10.60 2.37 -12.15
C LEU A 51 9.41 1.50 -12.54
N LEU A 52 8.52 1.21 -11.58
CA LEU A 52 7.28 0.49 -11.84
C LEU A 52 6.41 1.31 -12.80
N ASP A 53 6.11 0.72 -13.96
CA ASP A 53 5.06 1.22 -14.84
C ASP A 53 3.68 0.94 -14.19
N PRO A 54 2.90 1.97 -13.82
CA PRO A 54 1.60 1.80 -13.17
C PRO A 54 0.59 1.02 -14.01
N GLU A 55 0.72 1.00 -15.34
CA GLU A 55 -0.20 0.28 -16.23
C GLU A 55 -0.01 -1.24 -16.15
N THR A 56 1.20 -1.69 -15.81
CA THR A 56 1.52 -3.12 -15.65
C THR A 56 0.90 -3.74 -14.41
N VAL A 57 0.40 -2.94 -13.46
CA VAL A 57 -0.27 -3.44 -12.27
C VAL A 57 -1.69 -3.93 -12.62
N PRO A 58 -2.03 -5.21 -12.38
CA PRO A 58 -3.32 -5.78 -12.77
C PRO A 58 -4.51 -5.06 -12.12
N VAL A 59 -5.60 -4.90 -12.88
CA VAL A 59 -6.85 -4.30 -12.38
C VAL A 59 -7.54 -5.17 -11.33
N ASP A 60 -7.37 -6.49 -11.43
CA ASP A 60 -7.90 -7.51 -10.55
C ASP A 60 -6.89 -7.94 -9.47
N LEU A 61 -5.84 -7.15 -9.22
CA LEU A 61 -4.82 -7.42 -8.22
C LEU A 61 -5.44 -7.82 -6.88
N GLY A 62 -5.05 -8.99 -6.39
CA GLY A 62 -5.41 -9.52 -5.09
C GLY A 62 -4.27 -9.45 -4.09
N VAL A 63 -4.61 -9.69 -2.83
CA VAL A 63 -3.67 -9.83 -1.72
C VAL A 63 -3.59 -11.30 -1.33
N LEU A 64 -2.38 -11.85 -1.35
CA LEU A 64 -2.09 -13.19 -0.87
C LEU A 64 -1.84 -13.19 0.64
N GLU A 65 -1.05 -12.22 1.12
CA GLU A 65 -0.64 -12.12 2.52
C GLU A 65 -0.39 -10.67 2.92
N ILE A 66 -0.75 -10.32 4.16
CA ILE A 66 -0.37 -9.06 4.79
C ILE A 66 0.19 -9.37 6.17
N SER A 67 1.36 -8.83 6.47
CA SER A 67 2.00 -8.96 7.77
C SER A 67 2.53 -7.62 8.25
N LEU A 68 2.56 -7.45 9.58
CA LEU A 68 3.21 -6.31 10.20
C LEU A 68 4.73 -6.48 10.12
N CYS A 69 5.42 -5.42 9.74
CA CYS A 69 6.87 -5.34 9.88
C CYS A 69 7.20 -4.40 11.04
N GLY A 70 7.49 -4.99 12.20
CA GLY A 70 7.62 -4.24 13.44
C GLY A 70 6.35 -3.44 13.74
N ASN A 71 6.53 -2.20 14.20
CA ASN A 71 5.42 -1.29 14.51
C ASN A 71 5.29 -0.11 13.52
N TYR A 72 5.86 -0.23 12.31
CA TYR A 72 6.03 0.93 11.42
C TYR A 72 5.54 0.74 9.99
N ALA A 73 5.25 -0.50 9.57
CA ALA A 73 4.87 -0.80 8.20
C ALA A 73 4.06 -2.09 8.04
N LEU A 74 3.41 -2.20 6.88
CA LEU A 74 2.93 -3.47 6.33
C LEU A 74 3.91 -4.02 5.31
N ARG A 75 4.11 -5.33 5.33
CA ARG A 75 4.58 -6.10 4.19
C ARG A 75 3.37 -6.72 3.51
N VAL A 76 3.30 -6.62 2.18
CA VAL A 76 2.20 -7.19 1.40
C VAL A 76 2.75 -8.09 0.32
N ARG A 77 2.19 -9.30 0.22
CA ARG A 77 2.36 -10.21 -0.91
C ARG A 77 1.15 -10.12 -1.82
N TRP A 78 1.40 -9.76 -3.06
CA TRP A 78 0.39 -9.52 -4.08
C TRP A 78 0.23 -10.74 -4.99
N SER A 79 -0.92 -10.85 -5.64
CA SER A 79 -1.19 -11.95 -6.58
C SER A 79 -0.42 -11.83 -7.91
N ASP A 80 0.21 -10.68 -8.19
CA ASP A 80 1.08 -10.45 -9.36
C ASP A 80 2.51 -11.00 -9.15
N THR A 81 2.69 -11.91 -8.19
CA THR A 81 3.97 -12.47 -7.72
C THR A 81 4.88 -11.52 -6.93
N HIS A 82 4.52 -10.25 -6.78
CA HIS A 82 5.35 -9.28 -6.05
C HIS A 82 5.19 -9.41 -4.52
N ASP A 83 6.31 -9.48 -3.79
CA ASP A 83 6.31 -9.79 -2.35
C ASP A 83 7.30 -8.97 -1.50
N SER A 84 8.05 -8.06 -2.11
CA SER A 84 9.09 -7.25 -1.45
C SER A 84 8.62 -5.87 -1.00
N GLY A 85 7.35 -5.51 -1.27
CA GLY A 85 6.79 -4.21 -0.93
C GLY A 85 6.63 -3.99 0.58
N LEU A 86 7.28 -2.95 1.09
CA LEU A 86 7.13 -2.47 2.47
C LEU A 86 6.44 -1.10 2.47
N PHE A 87 5.29 -1.01 3.12
CA PHE A 87 4.42 0.15 3.15
C PHE A 87 4.38 0.74 4.55
N THR A 88 5.18 1.78 4.79
CA THR A 88 5.20 2.46 6.09
C THR A 88 3.88 3.18 6.35
N TRP A 89 3.55 3.43 7.63
CA TRP A 89 2.33 4.16 7.98
C TRP A 89 2.27 5.56 7.35
N ASN A 90 3.40 6.27 7.35
CA ASN A 90 3.50 7.58 6.70
C ASN A 90 3.31 7.49 5.18
N HIS A 91 3.82 6.43 4.55
CA HIS A 91 3.64 6.23 3.11
C HIS A 91 2.19 5.92 2.75
N LEU A 92 1.53 5.04 3.52
CA LEU A 92 0.11 4.74 3.34
C LEU A 92 -0.78 5.98 3.54
N ARG A 93 -0.46 6.84 4.52
CA ARG A 93 -1.07 8.17 4.68
C ARG A 93 -0.90 9.01 3.43
N SER A 94 0.34 9.17 2.96
CA SER A 94 0.63 9.97 1.76
C SER A 94 -0.11 9.48 0.52
N ILE A 95 -0.27 8.16 0.35
CA ILE A 95 -1.07 7.60 -0.75
C ILE A 95 -2.55 7.99 -0.59
N ALA A 96 -3.09 7.92 0.63
CA ALA A 96 -4.48 8.27 0.90
C ALA A 96 -4.76 9.76 0.66
N ASP A 97 -3.87 10.63 1.10
CA ASP A 97 -3.98 12.08 0.91
C ASP A 97 -3.93 12.44 -0.58
N ALA A 98 -3.03 11.80 -1.34
CA ALA A 98 -2.95 11.99 -2.79
C ALA A 98 -4.21 11.49 -3.52
N ALA A 99 -4.75 10.35 -3.11
CA ALA A 99 -5.96 9.78 -3.69
C ALA A 99 -7.22 10.61 -3.39
N ALA A 100 -7.27 11.31 -2.25
CA ALA A 100 -8.39 12.19 -1.90
C ALA A 100 -8.33 13.55 -2.61
N ALA A 101 -7.15 13.96 -3.09
CA ALA A 101 -6.94 15.21 -3.83
C ALA A 101 -7.18 15.09 -5.35
N SER A 102 -7.56 13.90 -5.83
CA SER A 102 -7.78 13.55 -7.24
C SER A 102 -9.26 13.37 -7.55
#